data_AF-A0A3N5XB20-F1
#
_entry.id   AF-A0A3N5XB20-F1
#
_cell.length_a   1.000
_cell.length_b   1.000
_cell.length_c   1.000
_cell.angle_alpha   90.00
_cell.angle_beta   90.00
_cell.angle_gamma   90.00
#
_symmetry.space_group_name_H-M   'P 1'
#
loop_
_entity.id
_entity.type
_entity.pdbx_description
1 polymer ?
#
loop_
_entity_poly.entity_id
_entity_poly.type
_entity_poly.pdbx_seq_one_letter_code
_entity_poly.pdbx_strand_id
1 'polypeptide(L)'
;MAFISKGFMRPKSWVLGSIFIALISFLCLYFIVTQLWPDPDTVFAWPQLLLLAFLFLGLSAAATPLSAYLNYRFAKPGWFDRDKMRLTRQGLGVGFLGVLLVYLHLIRALNWTIVLVMAGVFVLIEAFFLTRE
;
A
#
# COMPACT_ATOMS: atom_id res chain seq x y z
N MET A 1 -3.97 31.06 -21.58
CA MET A 1 -3.48 29.92 -20.76
C MET A 1 -3.95 30.12 -19.33
N ALA A 2 -4.98 29.38 -18.91
CA ALA A 2 -5.56 29.53 -17.58
C ALA A 2 -4.63 28.94 -16.51
N PHE A 3 -4.12 29.80 -15.63
CA PHE A 3 -3.31 29.42 -14.49
C PHE A 3 -4.19 28.66 -13.50
N ILE A 4 -3.86 27.39 -13.30
CA ILE A 4 -4.59 26.42 -12.50
C ILE A 4 -4.54 26.84 -11.02
N SER A 5 -5.61 27.46 -10.51
CA SER A 5 -5.89 27.49 -9.07
C SER A 5 -6.38 26.12 -8.62
N LYS A 6 -5.49 25.13 -8.58
CA LYS A 6 -5.76 23.88 -7.86
C LYS A 6 -5.69 24.21 -6.37
N GLY A 7 -6.83 24.64 -5.84
CA GLY A 7 -7.03 24.91 -4.43
C GLY A 7 -6.46 23.77 -3.58
N PHE A 8 -5.68 24.16 -2.56
CA PHE A 8 -5.11 23.29 -1.55
C PHE A 8 -6.18 22.28 -1.09
N MET A 9 -5.96 20.99 -1.37
CA MET A 9 -6.88 19.93 -0.96
C MET A 9 -7.07 20.03 0.55
N ARG A 10 -8.29 20.32 1.01
CA ARG A 10 -8.64 20.10 2.41
C ARG A 10 -8.50 18.59 2.66
N PRO A 11 -7.62 18.16 3.57
CA PRO A 11 -7.46 16.74 3.84
C PRO A 11 -8.79 16.22 4.37
N LYS A 12 -9.42 15.33 3.59
CA LYS A 12 -10.62 14.65 4.06
C LYS A 12 -10.24 13.78 5.26
N SER A 13 -11.11 13.66 6.24
CA SER A 13 -10.85 12.97 7.53
C SER A 13 -10.29 11.55 7.37
N TRP A 14 -10.68 10.83 6.32
CA TRP A 14 -10.17 9.49 6.01
C TRP A 14 -8.70 9.46 5.56
N VAL A 15 -8.19 10.53 4.94
CA VAL A 15 -6.75 10.66 4.63
C VAL A 15 -5.96 10.81 5.92
N LEU A 16 -6.44 11.63 6.86
CA LEU A 16 -5.83 11.77 8.19
C LEU A 16 -5.81 10.41 8.92
N GLY A 17 -6.95 9.70 8.91
CA GLY A 17 -7.06 8.36 9.50
C GLY A 17 -6.04 7.38 8.92
N SER A 18 -5.85 7.37 7.59
CA SER A 18 -4.84 6.51 6.96
C SER A 18 -3.41 6.84 7.39
N ILE A 19 -3.08 8.11 7.57
CA ILE A 19 -1.76 8.52 8.06
C ILE A 19 -1.54 8.04 9.50
N PHE A 20 -2.53 8.19 10.38
CA PHE A 20 -2.44 7.67 11.75
C PHE A 20 -2.25 6.14 11.78
N ILE A 21 -3.03 5.39 10.98
CA ILE A 21 -2.89 3.94 10.88
C ILE A 21 -1.50 3.55 10.38
N ALA A 22 -0.98 4.26 9.37
CA ALA A 22 0.36 4.02 8.86
C ALA A 22 1.42 4.23 9.94
N LEU A 23 1.37 5.37 10.66
CA LEU A 23 2.31 5.69 11.73
C LEU A 23 2.29 4.64 12.85
N ILE A 24 1.10 4.26 13.31
CA ILE A 24 0.96 3.22 14.35
C ILE A 24 1.51 1.88 13.85
N SER A 25 1.18 1.50 12.62
CA SER A 25 1.65 0.23 12.05
C SER A 25 3.17 0.20 11.91
N PHE A 26 3.79 1.29 11.45
CA PHE A 26 5.25 1.39 11.36
C PHE A 26 5.93 1.43 12.72
N LEU A 27 5.31 2.05 13.73
CA LEU A 27 5.80 2.00 15.11
C LEU A 27 5.78 0.58 15.67
N CYS A 28 4.69 -0.17 15.44
CA CYS A 28 4.59 -1.58 15.81
C CYS A 28 5.63 -2.43 15.07
N LEU A 29 5.84 -2.20 13.77
CA LEU A 29 6.91 -2.86 13.01
C LEU A 29 8.29 -2.60 13.59
N TYR A 30 8.59 -1.34 13.92
CA TYR A 30 9.85 -0.96 14.54
C TYR A 30 10.08 -1.72 15.84
N PHE A 31 9.04 -1.83 16.68
CA PHE A 31 9.11 -2.60 17.92
C PHE A 31 9.33 -4.09 17.66
N ILE A 32 8.60 -4.70 16.72
CA ILE A 32 8.76 -6.12 16.38
C ILE A 32 10.18 -6.41 15.89
N VAL A 33 10.70 -5.59 14.98
CA VAL A 33 12.04 -5.79 14.40
C VAL A 33 13.13 -5.60 15.44
N THR A 34 12.98 -4.67 16.39
CA THR A 34 14.05 -4.35 17.36
C THR A 34 14.01 -5.17 18.65
N GLN A 35 12.83 -5.59 19.10
CA GLN A 35 12.65 -6.25 20.41
C GLN A 35 12.24 -7.72 20.29
N LEU A 36 11.54 -8.10 19.22
CA LEU A 36 11.02 -9.46 19.00
C LEU A 36 11.68 -10.08 17.76
N TRP A 37 13.00 -9.88 17.57
CA TRP A 37 13.71 -10.35 16.39
C TRP A 37 13.38 -11.83 16.14
N PRO A 38 12.72 -12.17 15.03
CA PRO A 38 12.30 -13.54 14.78
C PRO A 38 13.52 -14.42 14.56
N ASP A 39 13.62 -15.55 15.28
CA ASP A 39 14.63 -16.55 14.97
C ASP A 39 14.49 -17.00 13.50
N PRO A 40 15.56 -16.93 12.70
CA PRO A 40 15.50 -17.17 11.26
C PRO A 40 15.10 -18.60 10.90
N ASP A 41 15.22 -19.52 11.85
CA ASP A 41 14.99 -20.95 11.64
C ASP A 41 13.51 -21.35 11.83
N THR A 42 12.69 -20.47 12.40
CA THR A 42 11.25 -20.73 12.62
C THR A 42 10.39 -19.93 11.65
N VAL A 43 10.32 -20.41 10.41
CA VAL A 43 9.32 -19.94 9.45
C VAL A 43 7.93 -20.25 10.05
N PHE A 44 7.07 -19.22 10.22
CA PHE A 44 5.74 -19.25 10.86
C PHE A 44 5.65 -19.03 12.37
N ALA A 45 6.67 -18.46 13.02
CA ALA A 45 6.49 -17.98 14.40
C ALA A 45 5.49 -16.81 14.48
N TRP A 46 4.74 -16.70 15.59
CA TRP A 46 3.77 -15.60 15.82
C TRP A 46 4.32 -14.19 15.55
N PRO A 47 5.59 -13.84 15.87
CA PRO A 47 6.16 -12.53 15.55
C PRO A 47 6.24 -12.23 14.04
N GLN A 48 6.47 -13.24 13.20
CA GLN A 48 6.53 -13.08 11.74
C GLN A 48 5.14 -12.79 11.16
N LEU A 49 4.10 -13.44 11.67
CA LEU A 49 2.72 -13.16 11.27
C LEU A 49 2.31 -11.73 11.64
N LEU A 50 2.69 -11.27 12.84
CA LEU A 50 2.48 -9.88 13.26
C LEU A 50 3.26 -8.92 12.37
N LEU A 51 4.52 -9.22 12.04
CA LEU A 51 5.32 -8.41 11.12
C LEU A 51 4.61 -8.27 9.77
N LEU A 52 4.17 -9.37 9.15
CA LEU A 52 3.47 -9.31 7.86
C LEU A 52 2.13 -8.57 7.96
N ALA A 53 1.38 -8.74 9.05
CA ALA A 53 0.11 -8.06 9.26
C ALA A 53 0.29 -6.53 9.43
N PHE A 54 1.24 -6.09 10.26
CA PHE A 54 1.52 -4.66 10.42
C PHE A 54 2.18 -4.06 9.18
N LEU A 55 2.96 -4.84 8.43
CA LEU A 55 3.50 -4.43 7.13
C LEU A 55 2.37 -4.20 6.13
N PHE A 56 1.42 -5.12 6.05
CA PHE A 56 0.23 -4.99 5.21
C PHE A 56 -0.53 -3.70 5.52
N LEU A 57 -0.85 -3.48 6.80
CA LEU A 57 -1.61 -2.33 7.26
C LEU A 57 -0.84 -1.03 7.02
N GLY A 58 0.45 -1.01 7.37
CA GLY A 58 1.33 0.15 7.21
C GLY A 58 1.46 0.58 5.75
N LEU A 59 1.74 -0.37 4.85
CA LEU A 59 1.86 -0.09 3.43
C LEU A 59 0.53 0.29 2.78
N SER A 60 -0.56 -0.40 3.12
CA SER A 60 -1.90 -0.06 2.59
C SER A 60 -2.32 1.34 2.99
N ALA A 61 -2.12 1.68 4.27
CA ALA A 61 -2.48 2.97 4.82
C ALA A 61 -1.56 4.08 4.30
N ALA A 62 -0.26 3.83 4.14
CA ALA A 62 0.69 4.79 3.57
C ALA A 62 0.48 5.03 2.07
N ALA A 63 0.06 4.01 1.32
CA ALA A 63 -0.25 4.14 -0.10
C ALA A 63 -1.52 4.96 -0.35
N THR A 64 -2.49 4.96 0.58
CA THR A 64 -3.77 5.66 0.45
C THR A 64 -3.62 7.17 0.16
N PRO A 65 -2.86 7.98 0.93
CA PRO A 65 -2.68 9.40 0.64
C PRO A 65 -1.93 9.64 -0.68
N LEU A 66 -0.95 8.79 -1.01
CA LEU A 66 -0.21 8.88 -2.26
C LEU A 66 -1.12 8.63 -3.46
N SER A 67 -1.92 7.57 -3.40
CA SER A 67 -2.95 7.25 -4.40
C SER A 67 -3.99 8.36 -4.52
N ALA A 68 -4.45 8.93 -3.40
CA ALA A 68 -5.39 10.06 -3.43
C ALA A 68 -4.80 11.28 -4.14
N TYR A 69 -3.53 11.59 -3.86
CA TYR A 69 -2.81 12.68 -4.53
C TYR A 69 -2.66 12.44 -6.04
N LEU A 70 -2.27 11.24 -6.45
CA LEU A 70 -2.10 10.86 -7.85
C LEU A 70 -3.45 10.91 -8.61
N ASN A 71 -4.52 10.36 -8.04
CA ASN A 71 -5.84 10.41 -8.66
C ASN A 71 -6.36 11.86 -8.74
N TYR A 72 -6.13 12.70 -7.73
CA TYR A 72 -6.46 14.13 -7.81
C TYR A 72 -5.69 14.87 -8.92
N ARG A 73 -4.42 14.49 -9.15
CA ARG A 73 -3.57 15.15 -10.14
C ARG A 73 -3.91 14.72 -11.57
N PHE A 74 -4.14 13.43 -11.78
CA PHE A 74 -4.16 12.82 -13.12
C PHE A 74 -5.51 12.21 -13.54
N ALA A 75 -6.43 11.91 -12.61
CA ALA A 75 -7.71 11.28 -12.97
C ALA A 75 -8.74 12.30 -13.50
N LYS A 76 -9.72 11.79 -14.24
CA LYS A 76 -10.83 12.59 -14.81
C LYS A 76 -11.69 13.21 -13.69
N PRO A 77 -12.31 14.39 -13.90
CA PRO A 77 -13.23 14.97 -12.92
C PRO A 77 -14.35 13.99 -12.53
N GLY A 78 -14.71 13.92 -11.24
CA GLY A 78 -15.74 13.02 -10.73
C GLY A 78 -15.31 11.55 -10.57
N TRP A 79 -14.01 11.22 -10.69
CA TRP A 79 -13.50 9.85 -10.52
C TRP A 79 -13.91 9.21 -9.18
N PHE A 80 -13.92 9.99 -8.10
CA PHE A 80 -14.23 9.49 -6.75
C PHE A 80 -15.69 9.11 -6.58
N ASP A 81 -16.61 9.75 -7.31
CA ASP A 81 -18.04 9.43 -7.25
C ASP A 81 -18.39 8.19 -8.09
N ARG A 82 -17.59 7.92 -9.13
CA ARG A 82 -17.73 6.73 -9.98
C ARG A 82 -17.21 5.47 -9.30
N ASP A 83 -16.05 5.54 -8.65
CA ASP A 83 -15.49 4.42 -7.88
C ASP A 83 -14.95 4.91 -6.52
N LYS A 84 -15.78 4.74 -5.48
CA LYS A 84 -15.44 5.05 -4.09
C LYS A 84 -14.44 4.06 -3.48
N MET A 85 -14.36 2.83 -4.02
CA MET A 85 -13.49 1.77 -3.51
C MET A 85 -12.10 1.80 -4.15
N ARG A 86 -11.91 2.57 -5.23
CA ARG A 86 -10.64 2.70 -5.96
C ARG A 86 -9.43 2.94 -5.07
N LEU A 87 -9.53 3.87 -4.12
CA LEU A 87 -8.40 4.18 -3.22
C LEU A 87 -8.09 3.04 -2.26
N THR A 88 -9.13 2.40 -1.73
CA THR A 88 -8.98 1.22 -0.87
C THR A 88 -8.35 0.07 -1.66
N ARG A 89 -8.82 -0.18 -2.88
CA ARG A 89 -8.25 -1.21 -3.79
C ARG A 89 -6.78 -0.96 -4.07
N GLN A 90 -6.40 0.28 -4.41
CA GLN A 90 -5.01 0.65 -4.65
C GLN A 90 -4.15 0.50 -3.40
N GLY A 91 -4.66 0.94 -2.24
CA GLY A 91 -3.98 0.77 -0.95
C GLY A 91 -3.74 -0.71 -0.62
N LEU A 92 -4.80 -1.52 -0.62
CA LEU A 92 -4.72 -2.97 -0.37
C LEU A 92 -3.81 -3.66 -1.39
N GLY A 93 -3.81 -3.22 -2.64
CA GLY A 93 -2.92 -3.75 -3.67
C GLY A 93 -1.44 -3.51 -3.36
N VAL A 94 -1.08 -2.29 -2.95
CA VAL A 94 0.29 -1.96 -2.52
C VAL A 94 0.68 -2.73 -1.26
N GLY A 95 -0.22 -2.83 -0.29
CA GLY A 95 0.02 -3.61 0.93
C GLY A 95 0.26 -5.08 0.64
N PHE A 96 -0.58 -5.69 -0.20
CA PHE A 96 -0.45 -7.09 -0.56
C PHE A 96 0.84 -7.35 -1.35
N LEU A 97 1.16 -6.50 -2.32
CA LEU A 97 2.43 -6.59 -3.06
C LEU A 97 3.62 -6.53 -2.11
N GLY A 98 3.65 -5.56 -1.19
CA GLY A 98 4.75 -5.42 -0.25
C GLY A 98 4.91 -6.61 0.70
N VAL A 99 3.81 -7.13 1.24
CA VAL A 99 3.81 -8.34 2.07
C VAL A 99 4.33 -9.54 1.29
N LEU A 100 3.88 -9.72 0.05
CA LEU A 100 4.29 -10.86 -0.77
C LEU A 100 5.79 -10.79 -1.09
N LEU A 101 6.31 -9.59 -1.40
CA LEU A 101 7.74 -9.39 -1.64
C LEU A 101 8.58 -9.69 -0.38
N VAL A 102 8.15 -9.20 0.79
CA VAL A 102 8.86 -9.48 2.05
C VAL A 102 8.76 -10.97 2.41
N TYR A 103 7.61 -11.59 2.23
CA TYR A 103 7.43 -13.02 2.45
C TYR A 103 8.36 -13.85 1.55
N LEU A 104 8.41 -13.54 0.24
CA LEU A 104 9.32 -14.19 -0.71
C LEU A 104 10.79 -13.96 -0.35
N HIS A 105 11.13 -12.80 0.20
CA HIS A 105 12.47 -12.51 0.69
C HIS A 105 12.84 -13.39 1.88
N LEU A 106 11.91 -13.57 2.84
CA LEU A 106 12.12 -14.42 4.03
C LEU A 106 12.37 -15.89 3.65
N ILE A 107 11.65 -16.43 2.67
CA ILE A 107 11.87 -17.81 2.18
C ILE A 107 13.03 -17.91 1.17
N ARG A 108 13.79 -16.83 0.95
CA ARG A 108 14.92 -16.73 -0.01
C ARG A 108 14.55 -17.08 -1.45
N ALA A 109 13.27 -16.95 -1.81
CA ALA A 109 12.77 -17.20 -3.17
C ALA A 109 12.72 -15.93 -4.02
N LEU A 110 12.99 -14.75 -3.43
CA LEU A 110 12.92 -13.48 -4.13
C LEU A 110 14.11 -13.29 -5.08
N ASN A 111 13.83 -13.19 -6.38
CA ASN A 111 14.77 -12.67 -7.37
C ASN A 111 14.20 -11.42 -8.05
N TRP A 112 15.06 -10.65 -8.71
CA TRP A 112 14.65 -9.43 -9.42
C TRP A 112 13.60 -9.67 -10.50
N THR A 113 13.65 -10.81 -11.18
CA THR A 113 12.65 -11.20 -12.19
C THR A 113 11.27 -11.34 -11.58
N ILE A 114 11.14 -11.98 -10.41
CA ILE A 114 9.88 -12.17 -9.68
C ILE A 114 9.36 -10.82 -9.21
N VAL A 115 10.22 -9.92 -8.72
CA VAL A 115 9.80 -8.55 -8.36
C VAL A 115 9.16 -7.85 -9.56
N LEU A 116 9.81 -7.88 -10.73
CA LEU A 116 9.30 -7.26 -11.95
C LEU A 116 7.99 -7.89 -12.43
N VAL A 117 7.91 -9.22 -12.43
CA VAL A 117 6.69 -9.95 -12.83
C VAL A 117 5.53 -9.62 -11.90
N MET A 118 5.74 -9.66 -10.58
CA MET A 118 4.71 -9.33 -9.59
C MET A 118 4.23 -7.88 -9.72
N ALA A 119 5.16 -6.93 -9.86
CA ALA A 119 4.81 -5.54 -10.10
C ALA A 119 3.99 -5.37 -11.40
N GLY A 120 4.40 -6.04 -12.48
CA GLY A 120 3.68 -6.06 -13.75
C GLY A 120 2.27 -6.59 -13.62
N VAL A 121 2.07 -7.72 -12.93
CA VAL A 121 0.74 -8.30 -12.68
C VAL A 121 -0.17 -7.32 -11.93
N PHE A 122 0.33 -6.68 -10.87
CA PHE A 122 -0.45 -5.69 -10.11
C PHE A 122 -0.82 -4.47 -10.94
N VAL A 123 0.10 -3.98 -11.77
CA VAL A 123 -0.16 -2.87 -12.71
C VAL A 123 -1.22 -3.27 -13.74
N LEU A 124 -1.13 -4.49 -14.30
CA LEU A 124 -2.11 -5.00 -15.27
C LEU A 124 -3.49 -5.18 -14.65
N ILE A 125 -3.58 -5.68 -13.42
CA ILE A 125 -4.84 -5.80 -12.68
C ILE A 125 -5.48 -4.43 -12.50
N GLU A 126 -4.71 -3.42 -12.07
CA GLU A 126 -5.23 -2.07 -11.89
C GLU A 126 -5.61 -1.41 -13.23
N ALA A 127 -4.84 -1.66 -14.29
CA ALA A 127 -5.17 -1.21 -15.64
C ALA A 127 -6.47 -1.85 -16.16
N PHE A 128 -6.69 -3.13 -15.89
CA PHE A 128 -7.93 -3.82 -16.25
C PHE A 128 -9.14 -3.20 -15.55
N PHE A 129 -9.05 -2.90 -14.26
CA PHE A 129 -10.11 -2.18 -13.55
C PHE A 129 -10.37 -0.80 -14.16
N LEU A 130 -9.30 -0.07 -14.49
CA LEU A 130 -9.42 1.25 -15.12
C LEU A 130 -10.12 1.20 -16.49
N THR A 131 -9.92 0.13 -17.27
CA THR A 131 -10.58 -0.02 -18.58
C THR A 131 -12.06 -0.40 -18.48
N ARG A 132 -12.52 -0.86 -17.32
CA ARG A 132 -13.91 -1.31 -17.09
C ARG A 132 -14.79 -0.23 -16.45
N GLU A 133 -14.18 0.85 -15.95
CA GLU A 133 -14.82 2.08 -15.42
C GLU A 133 -15.17 3.09 -16.53
#